data_AF-A0A347TIS7-F1
#
_entry.id   AF-A0A347TIS7-F1
#
_cell.length_a   1.000
_cell.length_b   1.000
_cell.length_c   1.000
_cell.angle_alpha   90.00
_cell.angle_beta   90.00
_cell.angle_gamma   90.00
#
_symmetry.space_group_name_H-M   'P 1'
#
loop_
_entity.id
_entity.type
_entity.pdbx_description
1 polymer ?
#
loop_
_entity_poly.entity_id
_entity_poly.type
_entity_poly.pdbx_seq_one_letter_code
_entity_poly.pdbx_strand_id
1 'polypeptide(L)'
;MKNKIKIGILGVVSTLVLSGCMESSPESVVENYISGLKNADFNQVSKTVSSDIKDKFSRNIIFSCGTNKKFKDKVIPLLNKENIDLKVLDRTSNGYQSFSSEIQNKTVSFCFKEIMTEVMEKQKDTKMKILNSEVSSSGNEATVKFEETNSQGKSKQHTVKLEKINKEWKIIDGVM
;
A
#
# COMPACT_ATOMS: atom_id res chain seq x y z
N MET A 1 -40.22 -47.47 -20.65
CA MET A 1 -40.11 -47.61 -19.18
C MET A 1 -38.62 -47.63 -18.84
N LYS A 2 -38.04 -46.54 -18.31
CA LYS A 2 -37.60 -46.39 -16.89
C LYS A 2 -36.91 -47.66 -16.36
N ASN A 3 -35.61 -47.69 -16.05
CA ASN A 3 -34.97 -46.91 -14.99
C ASN A 3 -33.47 -46.67 -15.21
N LYS A 4 -33.01 -45.51 -14.73
CA LYS A 4 -31.61 -45.08 -14.58
C LYS A 4 -31.14 -45.47 -13.18
N ILE A 5 -29.99 -46.13 -13.06
CA ILE A 5 -29.24 -46.19 -11.80
C ILE A 5 -28.01 -45.29 -11.97
N LYS A 6 -28.01 -44.17 -11.24
CA LYS A 6 -26.86 -43.27 -11.12
C LYS A 6 -25.95 -43.83 -10.04
N ILE A 7 -24.69 -44.14 -10.37
CA ILE A 7 -23.63 -44.33 -9.39
C ILE A 7 -22.64 -43.19 -9.63
N GLY A 8 -22.75 -42.16 -8.79
CA GLY A 8 -21.72 -41.13 -8.66
C GLY A 8 -20.62 -41.67 -7.78
N ILE A 9 -19.39 -41.69 -8.30
CA ILE A 9 -18.20 -41.83 -7.47
C ILE A 9 -17.51 -40.47 -7.46
N LEU A 10 -17.59 -39.87 -6.27
CA LEU A 10 -16.95 -38.66 -5.84
C LEU A 10 -15.44 -38.88 -5.68
N GLY A 11 -14.65 -37.94 -6.20
CA GLY A 11 -13.47 -37.36 -5.57
C GLY A 11 -12.24 -38.23 -5.34
N VAL A 12 -11.11 -37.85 -5.96
CA VAL A 12 -10.02 -37.13 -5.27
C VAL A 12 -9.25 -36.38 -6.37
N VAL A 13 -9.58 -35.11 -6.61
CA VAL A 13 -8.60 -34.22 -7.24
C VAL A 13 -7.72 -33.75 -6.11
N SER A 14 -6.56 -34.39 -5.95
CA SER A 14 -5.50 -33.91 -5.08
C SER A 14 -5.05 -32.55 -5.61
N THR A 15 -5.67 -31.48 -5.13
CA THR A 15 -5.11 -30.14 -5.21
C THR A 15 -3.82 -30.16 -4.41
N LEU A 16 -2.73 -30.44 -5.12
CA LEU A 16 -1.39 -30.03 -4.73
C LEU A 16 -1.46 -28.53 -4.47
N VAL A 17 -1.63 -28.17 -3.19
CA VAL A 17 -1.37 -26.83 -2.70
C VAL A 17 0.14 -26.67 -2.78
N LEU A 18 0.64 -26.38 -3.99
CA LEU A 18 1.95 -25.79 -4.17
C LEU A 18 1.85 -24.40 -3.53
N SER A 19 2.06 -24.33 -2.22
CA SER A 19 2.43 -23.11 -1.51
C SER A 19 3.86 -22.72 -1.90
N GLY A 20 4.16 -22.69 -3.19
CA GLY A 20 5.29 -21.95 -3.69
C GLY A 20 4.97 -20.49 -3.41
N CYS A 21 5.78 -19.83 -2.58
CA CYS A 21 5.78 -18.38 -2.48
C CYS A 21 6.01 -17.83 -3.89
N MET A 22 4.93 -17.60 -4.65
CA MET A 22 5.01 -16.90 -5.93
C MET A 22 5.55 -15.53 -5.58
N GLU A 23 6.80 -15.29 -6.00
CA GLU A 23 7.44 -13.98 -5.95
C GLU A 23 6.47 -12.98 -6.58
N SER A 24 6.09 -11.94 -5.84
CA SER A 24 5.11 -10.95 -6.31
C SER A 24 5.61 -10.35 -7.62
N SER A 25 4.79 -10.34 -8.68
CA SER A 25 5.17 -9.70 -9.94
C SER A 25 5.20 -8.16 -9.77
N PRO A 26 5.92 -7.41 -10.63
CA PRO A 26 5.92 -5.95 -10.58
C PRO A 26 4.50 -5.33 -10.59
N GLU A 27 3.59 -5.89 -11.38
CA GLU A 27 2.18 -5.48 -11.45
C GLU A 27 1.50 -5.66 -10.10
N SER A 28 1.65 -6.85 -9.49
CA SER A 28 1.04 -7.15 -8.20
C SER A 28 1.57 -6.23 -7.08
N VAL A 29 2.83 -5.79 -7.16
CA VAL A 29 3.39 -4.81 -6.22
C VAL A 29 2.71 -3.45 -6.38
N VAL A 30 2.50 -2.99 -7.62
CA VAL A 30 1.80 -1.71 -7.89
C VAL A 30 0.32 -1.80 -7.50
N GLU A 31 -0.35 -2.92 -7.77
CA GLU A 31 -1.73 -3.15 -7.34
C GLU A 31 -1.86 -3.16 -5.82
N ASN A 32 -0.93 -3.79 -5.12
CA ASN A 32 -0.88 -3.78 -3.66
C ASN A 32 -0.62 -2.39 -3.09
N TYR A 33 0.26 -1.60 -3.72
CA TYR A 33 0.50 -0.21 -3.34
C TYR A 33 -0.79 0.61 -3.46
N ILE A 34 -1.46 0.53 -4.62
CA ILE A 34 -2.75 1.20 -4.89
C ILE A 34 -3.83 0.75 -3.91
N SER A 35 -3.93 -0.55 -3.65
CA SER A 35 -4.90 -1.11 -2.72
C SER A 35 -4.66 -0.62 -1.29
N GLY A 36 -3.40 -0.58 -0.85
CA GLY A 36 -3.02 -0.03 0.44
C GLY A 36 -3.38 1.45 0.60
N LEU A 37 -3.21 2.26 -0.45
CA LEU A 37 -3.69 3.65 -0.46
C LEU A 37 -5.21 3.72 -0.30
N LYS A 38 -5.95 2.95 -1.10
CA LYS A 38 -7.43 2.95 -1.09
C LYS A 38 -8.02 2.50 0.23
N ASN A 39 -7.42 1.49 0.84
CA ASN A 39 -7.88 0.92 2.11
C ASN A 39 -7.29 1.63 3.33
N ALA A 40 -6.49 2.68 3.11
CA ALA A 40 -5.77 3.39 4.15
C ALA A 40 -4.91 2.44 5.03
N ASP A 41 -4.31 1.42 4.41
CA ASP A 41 -3.40 0.46 5.02
C ASP A 41 -1.93 0.85 4.76
N PHE A 42 -1.34 1.54 5.72
CA PHE A 42 0.06 1.95 5.64
C PHE A 42 1.03 0.75 5.60
N ASN A 43 0.70 -0.36 6.27
CA ASN A 43 1.59 -1.52 6.30
C ASN A 43 1.70 -2.14 4.91
N GLN A 44 0.59 -2.24 4.19
CA GLN A 44 0.59 -2.72 2.80
C GLN A 44 1.42 -1.78 1.90
N VAL A 45 1.19 -0.47 1.98
CA VAL A 45 1.98 0.53 1.24
C VAL A 45 3.47 0.42 1.54
N SER A 46 3.82 0.39 2.83
CA SER A 46 5.22 0.39 3.27
C SER A 46 6.01 -0.85 2.85
N LYS A 47 5.33 -1.99 2.62
CA LYS A 47 5.95 -3.22 2.13
C LYS A 47 6.24 -3.19 0.64
N THR A 48 5.49 -2.39 -0.13
CA THR A 48 5.61 -2.32 -1.60
C THR A 48 6.66 -1.33 -2.10
N VAL A 49 7.15 -0.45 -1.24
CA VAL A 49 8.10 0.62 -1.60
C VAL A 49 9.48 0.37 -1.00
N SER A 50 10.53 0.98 -1.58
CA SER A 50 11.88 0.95 -1.01
C SER A 50 11.94 1.63 0.36
N SER A 51 12.98 1.34 1.16
CA SER A 51 13.22 1.99 2.46
C SER A 51 13.25 3.52 2.34
N ASP A 52 13.90 4.03 1.30
CA ASP A 52 14.07 5.46 1.10
C ASP A 52 12.74 6.16 0.81
N ILE A 53 11.90 5.54 -0.03
CA ILE A 53 10.54 6.04 -0.27
C ILE A 53 9.70 5.91 0.99
N LYS A 54 9.74 4.76 1.68
CA LYS A 54 9.01 4.55 2.93
C LYS A 54 9.33 5.65 3.94
N ASP A 55 10.61 5.95 4.13
CA ASP A 55 11.07 6.92 5.12
C ASP A 55 10.65 8.35 4.78
N LYS A 56 10.81 8.75 3.52
CA LYS A 56 10.35 10.06 3.03
C LYS A 56 8.83 10.19 3.17
N PHE A 57 8.10 9.17 2.74
CA PHE A 57 6.64 9.14 2.81
C PHE A 57 6.13 9.19 4.25
N SER A 58 6.74 8.41 5.15
CA SER A 58 6.41 8.42 6.58
C SER A 58 6.60 9.80 7.20
N ARG A 59 7.73 10.46 6.92
CA ARG A 59 7.99 11.82 7.40
C ARG A 59 6.97 12.82 6.88
N ASN A 60 6.59 12.72 5.60
CA ASN A 60 5.57 13.59 5.01
C ASN A 60 4.20 13.37 5.68
N ILE A 61 3.80 12.12 5.92
CA ILE A 61 2.57 11.78 6.65
C ILE A 61 2.57 12.41 8.05
N ILE A 62 3.66 12.24 8.80
CA ILE A 62 3.77 12.82 10.16
C ILE A 62 3.74 14.34 10.11
N PHE A 63 4.43 14.96 9.16
CA PHE A 63 4.42 16.41 8.99
C PHE A 63 3.01 16.92 8.68
N SER A 64 2.32 16.33 7.70
CA SER A 64 0.94 16.70 7.36
C SER A 64 0.00 16.51 8.55
N CYS A 65 0.15 15.42 9.29
CA CYS A 65 -0.62 15.11 10.47
C CYS A 65 -0.38 16.12 11.61
N GLY A 66 0.88 16.44 11.92
CA GLY A 66 1.28 17.37 12.99
C GLY A 66 1.09 18.86 12.66
N THR A 67 0.84 19.21 11.41
CA THR A 67 0.57 20.58 10.96
C THR A 67 -0.92 20.85 10.74
N ASN A 68 -1.68 19.86 10.29
CA ASN A 68 -3.12 20.01 10.08
C ASN A 68 -3.91 19.71 11.36
N LYS A 69 -4.52 20.77 11.94
CA LYS A 69 -5.34 20.66 13.16
C LYS A 69 -6.41 19.57 13.07
N LYS A 70 -7.08 19.43 11.92
CA LYS A 70 -8.14 18.43 11.72
C LYS A 70 -7.62 17.01 11.91
N PHE A 71 -6.43 16.71 11.39
CA PHE A 71 -5.81 15.38 11.55
C PHE A 71 -5.29 15.19 12.98
N LYS A 72 -4.63 16.20 13.56
CA LYS A 72 -4.18 16.15 14.97
C LYS A 72 -5.31 15.83 15.93
N ASP A 73 -6.43 16.53 15.83
CA ASP A 73 -7.56 16.40 16.77
C ASP A 73 -8.14 14.97 16.75
N LYS A 74 -8.02 14.26 15.63
CA LYS A 74 -8.43 12.86 15.50
C LYS A 74 -7.36 11.86 15.94
N VAL A 75 -6.08 12.15 15.69
CA VAL A 75 -4.97 11.23 15.98
C VAL A 75 -4.52 11.29 17.43
N ILE A 76 -4.52 12.46 18.07
CA ILE A 76 -4.09 12.62 19.48
C ILE A 76 -4.85 11.66 20.43
N PRO A 77 -6.18 11.51 20.35
CA PRO A 77 -6.90 10.54 21.17
C PRO A 77 -6.45 9.08 20.95
N LEU A 78 -6.04 8.71 19.74
CA LEU A 78 -5.53 7.37 19.42
C LEU A 78 -4.14 7.16 20.03
N LEU A 79 -3.26 8.16 19.94
CA LEU A 79 -1.94 8.11 20.56
C LEU A 79 -2.03 8.02 22.09
N ASN A 80 -2.92 8.81 22.70
CA ASN A 80 -3.14 8.78 24.15
C ASN A 80 -3.64 7.42 24.63
N LYS A 81 -4.55 6.76 23.91
CA LYS A 81 -5.03 5.40 24.23
C LYS A 81 -3.90 4.37 24.21
N GLU A 82 -2.89 4.60 23.40
CA GLU A 82 -1.72 3.73 23.22
C GLU A 82 -0.53 4.16 24.10
N ASN A 83 -0.72 5.14 24.98
CA ASN A 83 0.31 5.73 25.83
C ASN A 83 1.54 6.24 25.05
N ILE A 84 1.33 6.76 23.84
CA ILE A 84 2.39 7.33 23.00
C ILE A 84 2.53 8.82 23.31
N ASP A 85 3.75 9.27 23.61
CA ASP A 85 4.06 10.69 23.82
C ASP A 85 3.78 11.51 22.54
N LEU A 86 2.98 12.57 22.69
CA LEU A 86 2.59 13.47 21.60
C LEU A 86 3.77 14.20 20.94
N LYS A 87 4.95 14.21 21.57
CA LYS A 87 6.21 14.64 20.94
C LYS A 87 6.54 13.87 19.66
N VAL A 88 5.96 12.69 19.44
CA VAL A 88 6.09 11.96 18.16
C VAL A 88 5.52 12.74 16.97
N LEU A 89 4.56 13.64 17.22
CA LEU A 89 4.00 14.56 16.23
C LEU A 89 4.72 15.92 16.19
N ASP A 90 5.82 16.08 16.92
CA ASP A 90 6.61 17.30 16.87
C ASP A 90 7.18 17.50 15.46
N ARG A 91 7.17 18.77 15.04
CA ARG A 91 7.48 19.20 13.66
C ARG A 91 8.98 19.22 13.39
N THR A 92 9.80 19.10 14.43
CA THR A 92 11.24 18.93 14.30
C THR A 92 11.54 17.48 13.89
N SER A 93 12.47 17.27 12.97
CA SER A 93 12.91 15.93 12.55
C SER A 93 13.32 15.03 13.73
N ASN A 94 13.73 15.64 14.84
CA ASN A 94 14.22 14.97 16.03
C ASN A 94 13.09 14.36 16.88
N GLY A 95 11.89 14.95 16.88
CA GLY A 95 10.75 14.43 17.63
C GLY A 95 10.40 13.01 17.19
N TYR A 96 9.96 12.84 15.94
CA TYR A 96 9.63 11.54 15.36
C TYR A 96 10.80 10.54 15.38
N GLN A 97 12.00 10.97 14.97
CA GLN A 97 13.15 10.06 14.85
C GLN A 97 13.68 9.55 16.21
N SER A 98 13.36 10.23 17.31
CA SER A 98 13.79 9.80 18.66
C SER A 98 13.03 8.59 19.20
N PHE A 99 11.91 8.20 18.59
CA PHE A 99 11.10 7.05 19.02
C PHE A 99 11.51 5.74 18.35
N SER A 100 11.11 4.62 18.95
CA SER A 100 11.31 3.29 18.36
C SER A 100 10.56 3.16 17.03
N SER A 101 11.04 2.26 16.16
CA SER A 101 10.41 1.96 14.87
C SER A 101 8.96 1.48 15.02
N GLU A 102 8.63 0.81 16.11
CA GLU A 102 7.26 0.39 16.44
C GLU A 102 6.35 1.61 16.68
N ILE A 103 6.76 2.54 17.56
CA ILE A 103 6.00 3.76 17.84
C ILE A 103 5.87 4.61 16.58
N GLN A 104 6.95 4.72 15.81
CA GLN A 104 6.97 5.43 14.53
C GLN A 104 5.94 4.84 13.55
N ASN A 105 6.00 3.53 13.25
CA ASN A 105 5.07 2.87 12.33
C ASN A 105 3.62 2.98 12.80
N LYS A 106 3.37 2.85 14.11
CA LYS A 106 2.03 2.96 14.68
C LYS A 106 1.46 4.37 14.54
N THR A 107 2.28 5.39 14.83
CA THR A 107 1.91 6.80 14.66
C THR A 107 1.64 7.12 13.19
N VAL A 108 2.53 6.69 12.28
CA VAL A 108 2.34 6.87 10.84
C VAL A 108 1.06 6.20 10.38
N SER A 109 0.75 4.99 10.86
CA SER A 109 -0.49 4.29 10.51
C SER A 109 -1.74 5.04 10.94
N PHE A 110 -1.77 5.61 12.15
CA PHE A 110 -2.90 6.45 12.59
C PHE A 110 -3.04 7.71 11.74
N CYS A 111 -1.94 8.43 11.51
CA CYS A 111 -1.95 9.62 10.68
C CYS A 111 -2.35 9.32 9.23
N PHE A 112 -1.80 8.26 8.65
CA PHE A 112 -2.10 7.80 7.29
C PHE A 112 -3.58 7.49 7.14
N LYS A 113 -4.18 6.79 8.12
CA LYS A 113 -5.61 6.47 8.11
C LYS A 113 -6.48 7.71 8.01
N GLU A 114 -6.22 8.72 8.83
CA GLU A 114 -7.02 9.95 8.83
C GLU A 114 -6.81 10.80 7.58
N ILE A 115 -5.58 10.88 7.07
CA ILE A 115 -5.27 11.58 5.81
C ILE A 115 -5.97 10.89 4.64
N MET A 116 -5.80 9.57 4.51
CA MET A 116 -6.34 8.82 3.39
C MET A 116 -7.86 8.72 3.44
N THR A 117 -8.48 8.66 4.62
CA THR A 117 -9.95 8.75 4.71
C THR A 117 -10.46 10.03 4.04
N GLU A 118 -9.83 11.18 4.28
CA GLU A 118 -10.21 12.43 3.63
C GLU A 118 -9.90 12.45 2.12
N VAL A 119 -8.77 11.88 1.69
CA VAL A 119 -8.42 11.80 0.26
C VAL A 119 -9.39 10.88 -0.48
N MET A 120 -9.73 9.73 0.11
CA MET A 120 -10.62 8.73 -0.49
C MET A 120 -12.08 9.19 -0.55
N GLU A 121 -12.56 9.98 0.41
CA GLU A 121 -13.87 10.63 0.28
C GLU A 121 -13.98 11.46 -1.00
N LYS A 122 -12.89 12.12 -1.41
CA LYS A 122 -12.82 12.94 -2.63
C LYS A 122 -12.59 12.11 -3.90
N GLN A 123 -12.08 10.89 -3.77
CA GLN A 123 -11.63 10.03 -4.88
C GLN A 123 -12.38 8.68 -4.96
N LYS A 124 -13.52 8.55 -4.29
CA LYS A 124 -14.26 7.28 -4.16
C LYS A 124 -14.59 6.59 -5.51
N ASP A 125 -14.75 7.39 -6.55
CA ASP A 125 -15.14 6.93 -7.90
C ASP A 125 -13.93 6.79 -8.84
N THR A 126 -12.72 7.03 -8.34
CA THR A 126 -11.48 6.93 -9.11
C THR A 126 -11.12 5.46 -9.35
N LYS A 127 -11.10 5.07 -10.62
CA LYS A 127 -10.69 3.75 -11.08
C LYS A 127 -9.20 3.77 -11.42
N MET A 128 -8.53 2.66 -11.15
CA MET A 128 -7.14 2.46 -11.54
C MET A 128 -7.01 1.15 -12.30
N LYS A 129 -6.21 1.15 -13.37
CA LYS A 129 -6.00 -0.01 -14.24
C LYS A 129 -4.54 -0.10 -14.65
N ILE A 130 -3.90 -1.25 -14.41
CA ILE A 130 -2.59 -1.54 -14.99
C ILE A 130 -2.73 -1.63 -16.52
N LEU A 131 -1.89 -0.89 -17.24
CA LEU A 131 -1.87 -0.88 -18.70
C LEU A 131 -0.85 -1.86 -19.25
N ASN A 132 0.39 -1.75 -18.79
CA ASN A 132 1.47 -2.66 -19.16
C ASN A 132 2.54 -2.70 -18.07
N SER A 133 3.45 -3.65 -18.23
CA SER A 133 4.60 -3.84 -17.37
C SER A 133 5.73 -4.45 -18.18
N GLU A 134 6.93 -3.94 -17.95
CA GLU A 134 8.14 -4.27 -18.69
C GLU A 134 9.25 -4.57 -17.67
N VAL A 135 9.72 -5.81 -17.65
CA VAL A 135 10.88 -6.22 -16.85
C VAL A 135 12.14 -6.09 -17.72
N SER A 136 13.20 -5.51 -17.17
CA SER A 136 14.47 -5.34 -17.86
C SER A 136 15.12 -6.69 -18.18
N SER A 137 16.05 -6.70 -19.15
CA SER A 137 16.80 -7.91 -19.53
C SER A 137 17.65 -8.48 -18.39
N SER A 138 18.05 -7.65 -17.42
CA SER A 138 18.76 -8.10 -16.22
C SER A 138 17.84 -8.80 -15.21
N GLY A 139 16.51 -8.67 -15.37
CA GLY A 139 15.52 -9.24 -14.46
C GLY A 139 15.43 -8.57 -13.09
N ASN A 140 16.15 -7.46 -12.89
CA ASN A 140 16.26 -6.76 -11.60
C ASN A 140 15.53 -5.42 -11.58
N GLU A 141 15.11 -4.90 -12.72
CA GLU A 141 14.38 -3.64 -12.83
C GLU A 141 13.08 -3.88 -13.59
N ALA A 142 12.04 -3.10 -13.27
CA ALA A 142 10.79 -3.12 -14.00
C ALA A 142 10.16 -1.74 -14.07
N THR A 143 9.37 -1.52 -15.11
CA THR A 143 8.51 -0.34 -15.26
C THR A 143 7.07 -0.80 -15.41
N VAL A 144 6.17 -0.21 -14.64
CA VAL A 144 4.73 -0.50 -14.71
C VAL A 144 4.00 0.79 -15.03
N LYS A 145 3.17 0.77 -16.09
CA LYS A 145 2.28 1.90 -16.41
C LYS A 145 0.87 1.57 -15.96
N PHE A 146 0.21 2.54 -15.35
CA PHE A 146 -1.19 2.42 -14.97
C PHE A 146 -1.95 3.70 -15.30
N GLU A 147 -3.26 3.56 -15.48
CA GLU A 147 -4.17 4.65 -15.74
C GLU A 147 -5.06 4.87 -14.53
N GLU A 148 -5.24 6.14 -14.16
CA GLU A 148 -6.20 6.61 -13.18
C GLU A 148 -7.32 7.37 -13.91
N THR A 149 -8.56 6.92 -13.75
CA THR A 149 -9.74 7.55 -14.36
C THR A 149 -10.66 8.07 -13.27
N ASN A 150 -10.93 9.37 -13.26
CA ASN A 150 -11.83 9.99 -12.28
C ASN A 150 -13.32 9.80 -12.65
N SER A 151 -14.23 10.27 -11.79
CA SER A 151 -15.68 10.19 -12.00
C SER A 151 -16.19 10.92 -13.26
N GLN A 152 -15.40 11.86 -13.79
CA GLN A 152 -15.72 12.60 -15.02
C GLN A 152 -15.21 11.89 -16.28
N GLY A 153 -14.64 10.69 -16.15
CA GLY A 153 -14.02 9.96 -17.25
C GLY A 153 -12.68 10.55 -17.72
N LYS A 154 -12.10 11.51 -16.98
CA LYS A 154 -10.77 12.04 -17.30
C LYS A 154 -9.73 11.05 -16.82
N SER A 155 -8.89 10.60 -17.74
CA SER A 155 -7.81 9.67 -17.48
C SER A 155 -6.46 10.36 -17.40
N LYS A 156 -5.63 9.93 -16.45
CA LYS A 156 -4.22 10.29 -16.33
C LYS A 156 -3.40 9.00 -16.27
N GLN A 157 -2.34 8.93 -17.07
CA GLN A 157 -1.40 7.82 -17.02
C GLN A 157 -0.24 8.14 -16.08
N HIS A 158 0.23 7.11 -15.40
CA HIS A 158 1.33 7.15 -14.45
C HIS A 158 2.31 6.03 -14.80
N THR A 159 3.58 6.25 -14.49
CA THR A 159 4.65 5.27 -14.71
C THR A 159 5.43 5.11 -13.41
N VAL A 160 5.52 3.88 -12.95
CA VAL A 160 6.20 3.50 -11.71
C VAL A 160 7.42 2.67 -12.06
N LYS A 161 8.56 2.94 -11.41
CA LYS A 161 9.75 2.12 -11.54
C LYS A 161 9.92 1.24 -10.31
N LEU A 162 10.35 0.02 -10.54
CA LEU A 162 10.59 -0.98 -9.52
C LEU A 162 11.97 -1.59 -9.68
N GLU A 163 12.53 -2.04 -8.57
CA GLU A 163 13.79 -2.78 -8.50
C GLU A 163 13.64 -3.98 -7.57
N LYS A 164 14.37 -5.07 -7.85
CA LYS A 164 14.49 -6.20 -6.92
C LYS A 164 15.48 -5.87 -5.82
N ILE A 165 14.96 -5.61 -4.62
CA ILE A 165 15.75 -5.40 -3.40
C ILE A 165 15.56 -6.63 -2.51
N ASN A 166 16.66 -7.31 -2.17
CA ASN A 166 16.62 -8.57 -1.39
C ASN A 166 15.69 -9.65 -1.98
N LYS A 167 15.69 -9.78 -3.32
CA LYS A 167 14.82 -10.71 -4.08
C LYS A 167 13.32 -10.40 -3.99
N GLU A 168 12.95 -9.18 -3.61
CA GLU A 168 11.57 -8.70 -3.65
C GLU A 168 11.48 -7.45 -4.52
N TRP A 169 10.45 -7.37 -5.35
CA TRP A 169 10.16 -6.15 -6.09
C TRP A 169 9.71 -5.03 -5.15
N LYS A 170 10.34 -3.87 -5.27
CA LYS A 170 9.99 -2.65 -4.54
C LYS A 170 9.88 -1.49 -5.51
N ILE A 171 8.89 -0.64 -5.30
CA ILE A 171 8.78 0.64 -6.00
C ILE A 171 9.92 1.56 -5.53
N ILE A 172 10.63 2.15 -6.49
CA ILE A 172 11.76 3.06 -6.26
C ILE A 172 11.55 4.46 -6.83
N ASP A 173 10.55 4.68 -7.69
CA ASP A 173 10.22 5.97 -8.31
C ASP A 173 8.80 5.97 -8.91
N GLY A 174 8.24 7.15 -9.17
CA GLY A 174 6.96 7.32 -9.88
C GLY A 174 5.70 7.16 -9.03
N VAL A 175 5.85 7.20 -7.70
CA VAL A 175 4.76 7.29 -6.73
C VAL A 175 4.83 8.61 -5.98
N MET A 176 3.66 9.10 -5.53
CA MET A 176 3.39 10.44 -4.95
C MET A 176 4.57 11.20 -4.37
#